data_AF-A0A8J7CNW3-F1
#
_entry.id   AF-A0A8J7CNW3-F1
#
_cell.length_a   1.000
_cell.length_b   1.000
_cell.length_c   1.000
_cell.angle_alpha   90.00
_cell.angle_beta   90.00
_cell.angle_gamma   90.00
#
_symmetry.space_group_name_H-M   'P 1'
#
loop_
_entity.id
_entity.type
_entity.pdbx_description
1 polymer ?
#
loop_
_entity_poly.entity_id
_entity_poly.type
_entity_poly.pdbx_seq_one_letter_code
_entity_poly.pdbx_strand_id
1 'polypeptide(L)'
;MSFWRNIFGGAEEDAEPVAAAKLENGVRKAGRAEGRVQGVGFRFFVQSNAKAMGITGWVKNMSDGSVTMELQGEAAIVERLIAKIKRGNDWIKVTNFEVGDLPVVEGENKFAIRY
;
A
#
# COMPACT_ATOMS: atom_id res chain seq x y z
N MET A 1 -3.81 -6.57 46.19
CA MET A 1 -3.98 -7.91 45.60
C MET A 1 -3.97 -7.79 44.08
N SER A 2 -3.09 -8.58 43.43
CA SER A 2 -3.13 -9.01 42.01
C SER A 2 -2.79 -7.95 40.95
N PHE A 3 -1.60 -7.85 40.32
CA PHE A 3 -0.61 -8.80 39.76
C PHE A 3 -0.98 -9.45 38.40
N TRP A 4 -0.83 -8.69 37.32
CA TRP A 4 -0.51 -9.07 35.90
C TRP A 4 -0.58 -7.76 35.09
N ARG A 5 0.28 -7.38 34.13
CA ARG A 5 1.21 -8.13 33.28
C ARG A 5 2.18 -7.12 32.63
N ASN A 6 3.42 -7.07 33.08
CA ASN A 6 4.52 -6.34 32.43
C ASN A 6 5.37 -7.33 31.62
N ILE A 7 4.86 -7.79 30.47
CA ILE A 7 5.55 -8.69 29.53
C ILE A 7 4.99 -8.38 28.12
N PHE A 8 5.87 -8.09 27.14
CA PHE A 8 5.62 -7.60 25.77
C PHE A 8 5.27 -6.09 25.70
N GLY A 9 6.07 -5.18 25.15
CA GLY A 9 7.16 -5.31 24.18
C GLY A 9 6.65 -5.04 22.76
N GLY A 10 6.59 -3.76 22.38
CA GLY A 10 6.52 -3.32 20.98
C GLY A 10 5.13 -2.91 20.48
N ALA A 11 4.90 -1.59 20.45
CA ALA A 11 4.03 -0.84 19.54
C ALA A 11 2.85 -1.61 18.90
N GLU A 12 1.72 -1.63 19.59
CA GLU A 12 0.42 -1.87 18.99
C GLU A 12 -0.41 -0.60 19.19
N GLU A 13 0.02 0.46 18.51
CA GLU A 13 -0.65 1.75 18.42
C GLU A 13 -1.59 1.75 17.18
N ASP A 14 -2.88 1.85 17.49
CA ASP A 14 -3.91 2.55 16.71
C ASP A 14 -4.45 1.91 15.42
N ALA A 15 -5.46 1.07 15.60
CA ALA A 15 -6.49 0.79 14.61
C ALA A 15 -7.75 1.64 14.89
N GLU A 16 -7.66 2.95 14.69
CA GLU A 16 -8.83 3.84 14.58
C GLU A 16 -9.26 3.99 13.10
N PRO A 17 -10.57 4.13 12.81
CA PRO A 17 -11.10 4.07 11.45
C PRO A 17 -10.71 5.33 10.66
N VAL A 18 -9.99 5.12 9.56
CA VAL A 18 -9.44 6.11 8.62
C VAL A 18 -10.52 6.80 7.75
N ALA A 19 -11.64 7.19 8.36
CA ALA A 19 -12.64 8.02 7.71
C ALA A 19 -12.31 9.50 7.97
N ALA A 20 -11.79 10.17 6.94
CA ALA A 20 -11.79 11.63 6.79
C ALA A 20 -10.80 12.47 7.64
N ALA A 21 -9.57 11.98 7.86
CA ALA A 21 -8.49 12.87 8.25
C ALA A 21 -8.08 13.76 7.05
N LYS A 22 -8.21 15.06 7.28
CA LYS A 22 -7.88 16.20 6.41
C LYS A 22 -6.52 16.02 5.71
N LEU A 23 -6.47 16.25 4.40
CA LEU A 23 -5.26 16.15 3.57
C LEU A 23 -4.29 17.32 3.85
N GLU A 24 -3.59 17.29 4.98
CA GLU A 24 -2.58 18.31 5.31
C GLU A 24 -1.18 17.87 4.80
N ASN A 25 -0.98 16.55 4.60
CA ASN A 25 0.27 15.93 4.11
C ASN A 25 0.01 14.73 3.17
N GLY A 26 -0.73 14.96 2.09
CA GLY A 26 -0.87 13.95 1.04
C GLY A 26 0.48 13.68 0.38
N VAL A 27 0.87 12.41 0.25
CA VAL A 27 2.05 12.00 -0.50
C VAL A 27 1.64 11.12 -1.67
N ARG A 28 2.42 11.19 -2.76
CA ARG A 28 2.32 10.28 -3.88
C ARG A 28 3.61 9.48 -3.94
N LYS A 29 3.49 8.15 -3.93
CA LYS A 29 4.62 7.24 -4.10
C LYS A 29 4.40 6.36 -5.33
N ALA A 30 5.41 6.29 -6.18
CA ALA A 30 5.51 5.25 -7.20
C ALA A 30 6.18 4.02 -6.60
N GLY A 31 5.52 2.87 -6.68
CA GLY A 31 6.07 1.57 -6.33
C GLY A 31 6.35 0.74 -7.58
N ARG A 32 7.47 0.03 -7.61
CA ARG A 32 7.77 -1.01 -8.59
C ARG A 32 8.05 -2.30 -7.84
N ALA A 33 7.18 -3.29 -8.04
CA ALA A 33 7.31 -4.62 -7.48
C ALA A 33 7.80 -5.59 -8.56
N GLU A 34 8.81 -6.39 -8.24
CA GLU A 34 9.38 -7.38 -9.15
C GLU A 34 9.43 -8.74 -8.46
N GLY A 35 9.34 -9.82 -9.24
CA GLY A 35 9.31 -11.19 -8.75
C GLY A 35 8.08 -11.95 -9.24
N ARG A 36 7.48 -12.76 -8.38
CA ARG A 36 6.27 -13.55 -8.70
C ARG A 36 5.00 -12.72 -8.46
N VAL A 37 4.82 -11.68 -9.28
CA VAL A 37 3.74 -10.69 -9.16
C VAL A 37 2.71 -10.77 -10.30
N GLN A 38 3.00 -11.51 -11.37
CA GLN A 38 2.09 -11.76 -12.49
C GLN A 38 1.35 -13.09 -12.37
N GLY A 39 0.09 -13.13 -12.81
CA GLY A 39 -0.74 -14.34 -12.79
C GLY A 39 -1.28 -14.74 -11.41
N VAL A 40 -1.00 -13.97 -10.36
CA VAL A 40 -1.32 -14.29 -8.95
C VAL A 40 -2.42 -13.43 -8.34
N GLY A 41 -3.11 -12.62 -9.16
CA GLY A 41 -4.19 -11.73 -8.67
C GLY A 41 -3.69 -10.47 -7.96
N PHE A 42 -2.40 -10.12 -8.06
CA PHE A 42 -1.78 -8.97 -7.39
C PHE A 42 -2.55 -7.65 -7.59
N ARG A 43 -3.02 -7.39 -8.81
CA ARG A 43 -3.84 -6.21 -9.15
C ARG A 43 -5.10 -6.06 -8.29
N PHE A 44 -5.82 -7.16 -8.04
CA PHE A 44 -7.02 -7.15 -7.19
C PHE A 44 -6.66 -6.94 -5.73
N PHE A 45 -5.58 -7.57 -5.26
CA PHE A 45 -5.06 -7.36 -3.91
C PHE A 45 -4.73 -5.89 -3.66
N VAL A 46 -3.98 -5.25 -4.55
CA VAL A 46 -3.63 -3.82 -4.42
C VAL A 46 -4.87 -2.95 -4.51
N GLN A 47 -5.75 -3.16 -5.49
CA GLN A 47 -6.97 -2.38 -5.65
C GLN A 47 -7.89 -2.47 -4.43
N SER A 48 -8.13 -3.67 -3.88
CA SER A 48 -9.00 -3.84 -2.71
C SER A 48 -8.43 -3.16 -1.47
N ASN A 49 -7.12 -3.28 -1.22
CA ASN A 49 -6.50 -2.59 -0.09
C ASN A 49 -6.47 -1.06 -0.29
N ALA A 50 -6.14 -0.58 -1.49
CA ALA A 50 -6.17 0.84 -1.82
C ALA A 50 -7.57 1.43 -1.63
N LYS A 51 -8.62 0.74 -2.11
CA LYS A 51 -10.00 1.17 -1.95
C LYS A 51 -10.46 1.15 -0.49
N ALA A 52 -10.08 0.13 0.28
CA ALA A 52 -10.40 0.04 1.71
C ALA A 52 -9.72 1.15 2.53
N MET A 53 -8.56 1.62 2.09
CA MET A 53 -7.75 2.64 2.75
C MET A 53 -7.97 4.06 2.19
N GLY A 54 -8.80 4.23 1.15
CA GLY A 54 -9.02 5.52 0.50
C GLY A 54 -7.82 6.03 -0.33
N ILE A 55 -6.90 5.16 -0.73
CA ILE A 55 -5.75 5.50 -1.57
C ILE A 55 -6.18 5.59 -3.04
N THR A 56 -5.68 6.59 -3.73
CA THR A 56 -5.92 6.88 -5.15
C THR A 56 -4.68 6.58 -5.98
N GLY A 57 -4.83 6.48 -7.31
CA GLY A 57 -3.71 6.25 -8.23
C GLY A 57 -3.98 5.09 -9.19
N TRP A 58 -2.95 4.31 -9.52
CA TRP A 58 -3.13 3.19 -10.45
C TRP A 58 -2.12 2.07 -10.27
N VAL A 59 -2.41 0.91 -10.83
CA VAL A 59 -1.49 -0.23 -10.92
C VAL A 59 -1.42 -0.72 -12.36
N LYS A 60 -0.21 -0.95 -12.88
CA LYS A 60 0.05 -1.43 -14.22
C LYS A 60 1.02 -2.59 -14.19
N ASN A 61 0.75 -3.59 -15.01
CA ASN A 61 1.70 -4.66 -15.24
C ASN A 61 2.68 -4.27 -16.36
N MET A 62 3.98 -4.41 -16.12
CA MET A 62 5.00 -4.19 -17.13
C MET A 62 5.23 -5.47 -17.93
N SER A 63 5.59 -5.33 -19.20
CA SER A 63 5.94 -6.45 -20.09
C SER A 63 7.17 -7.23 -19.65
N ASP A 64 8.01 -6.62 -18.80
CA ASP A 64 9.23 -7.22 -18.22
C ASP A 64 8.95 -8.29 -17.14
N GLY A 65 7.72 -8.39 -16.64
CA GLY A 65 7.38 -9.27 -15.51
C GLY A 65 7.07 -8.50 -14.21
N SER A 66 7.51 -7.24 -14.14
CA SER A 66 7.34 -6.37 -12.97
C SER A 66 5.99 -5.66 -12.96
N VAL A 67 5.53 -5.23 -11.79
CA VAL A 67 4.29 -4.45 -11.61
C VAL A 67 4.65 -3.06 -11.09
N THR A 68 4.27 -2.03 -11.82
CA THR A 68 4.37 -0.64 -11.39
C THR A 68 3.04 -0.16 -10.82
N MET A 69 3.10 0.70 -9.81
CA MET A 69 1.92 1.27 -9.19
C MET A 69 2.21 2.69 -8.71
N GLU A 70 1.18 3.51 -8.68
CA GLU A 70 1.19 4.83 -8.08
C GLU A 70 0.13 4.86 -6.99
N LEU A 71 0.56 5.28 -5.81
CA LEU A 71 -0.24 5.33 -4.59
C LEU A 71 -0.23 6.77 -4.09
N GLN A 72 -1.38 7.41 -4.10
CA GLN A 72 -1.56 8.76 -3.60
C GLN A 72 -2.56 8.75 -2.45
N GLY A 73 -2.13 9.25 -1.30
CA GLY A 73 -2.92 9.29 -0.08
C GLY A 73 -2.10 9.84 1.09
N GLU A 74 -2.59 9.65 2.30
CA GLU A 74 -1.84 10.02 3.50
C GLU A 74 -0.57 9.16 3.64
N ALA A 75 0.54 9.76 4.09
CA ALA A 75 1.82 9.07 4.22
C ALA A 75 1.73 7.76 5.02
N ALA A 76 1.11 7.79 6.20
CA ALA A 76 0.94 6.61 7.04
C ALA A 76 0.16 5.50 6.32
N ILE A 77 -0.90 5.88 5.60
CA ILE A 77 -1.77 4.95 4.87
C ILE A 77 -1.05 4.31 3.68
N VAL A 78 -0.31 5.12 2.91
CA VAL A 78 0.52 4.65 1.81
C VAL A 78 1.60 3.67 2.32
N GLU A 79 2.26 3.99 3.43
CA GLU A 79 3.25 3.10 4.05
C GLU A 79 2.65 1.77 4.52
N ARG A 80 1.44 1.78 5.11
CA ARG A 80 0.74 0.55 5.48
C ARG A 80 0.42 -0.31 4.25
N LEU A 81 0.01 0.29 3.14
CA LEU A 81 -0.23 -0.44 1.90
C LEU A 81 1.07 -1.04 1.35
N ILE A 82 2.17 -0.28 1.36
CA ILE A 82 3.50 -0.75 0.94
C ILE A 82 3.95 -1.94 1.80
N ALA A 83 3.77 -1.87 3.12
CA ALA A 83 4.09 -2.95 4.03
C ALA A 83 3.28 -4.22 3.71
N LYS A 84 1.98 -4.09 3.39
CA LYS A 84 1.15 -5.21 2.92
C LYS A 84 1.63 -5.80 1.61
N ILE A 85 2.03 -4.95 0.66
CA ILE A 85 2.55 -5.37 -0.64
C ILE A 85 3.86 -6.14 -0.47
N LYS A 86 4.78 -5.61 0.35
CA LYS A 86 6.06 -6.26 0.67
C LYS A 86 5.86 -7.60 1.37
N ARG A 87 4.91 -7.69 2.29
CA ARG A 87 4.54 -8.95 2.97
C ARG A 87 4.00 -9.97 1.97
N GLY A 88 3.25 -9.53 0.95
CA GLY A 88 2.67 -10.40 -0.05
C GLY A 88 1.66 -11.38 0.53
N ASN A 89 1.46 -12.50 -0.16
CA ASN A 89 0.64 -13.64 0.24
C ASN A 89 1.38 -14.94 -0.11
N ASP A 90 0.90 -16.12 0.30
CA ASP A 90 1.55 -17.42 0.02
C ASP A 90 1.90 -17.65 -1.46
N TRP A 91 1.16 -17.04 -2.40
CA TRP A 91 1.42 -17.14 -3.84
C TRP A 91 2.16 -15.95 -4.45
N ILE A 92 2.29 -14.84 -3.71
CA ILE A 92 2.88 -13.59 -4.18
C ILE A 92 4.24 -13.42 -3.52
N LYS A 93 5.31 -13.60 -4.30
CA LYS A 93 6.69 -13.42 -3.80
C LYS A 93 7.32 -12.20 -4.47
N VAL A 94 7.40 -11.10 -3.73
CA VAL A 94 8.08 -9.88 -4.16
C VAL A 94 9.57 -10.06 -3.86
N THR A 95 10.39 -10.14 -4.90
CA THR A 95 11.85 -10.27 -4.79
C THR A 95 12.50 -8.90 -4.66
N ASN A 96 12.02 -7.92 -5.41
CA ASN A 96 12.48 -6.54 -5.37
C ASN A 96 11.28 -5.61 -5.25
N PHE A 97 11.39 -4.59 -4.40
CA PHE A 97 10.36 -3.55 -4.28
C PHE A 97 11.02 -2.19 -4.17
N GLU A 98 10.94 -1.42 -5.24
CA GLU A 98 11.41 -0.06 -5.30
C GLU A 98 10.26 0.89 -5.01
N VAL A 99 10.54 1.95 -4.26
CA VAL A 99 9.58 3.02 -4.00
C VAL A 99 10.26 4.36 -4.26
N GLY A 100 9.59 5.23 -5.01
CA GLY A 100 10.01 6.59 -5.28
C GLY A 100 8.93 7.59 -4.89
N ASP A 101 9.35 8.75 -4.41
CA ASP A 101 8.45 9.85 -4.11
C ASP A 101 8.14 10.64 -5.38
N LEU A 102 6.87 10.99 -5.56
CA LEU A 102 6.37 11.75 -6.69
C LEU A 102 5.57 12.97 -6.21
N PRO A 103 5.50 14.04 -7.03
CA PRO A 103 4.63 15.17 -6.72
C PRO A 103 3.17 14.72 -6.73
N VAL A 104 2.42 15.12 -5.71
CA VAL A 104 0.98 14.87 -5.66
C VAL A 104 0.27 15.52 -6.83
N VAL A 105 -0.70 14.80 -7.41
CA VAL A 105 -1.54 15.34 -8.49
C VAL A 105 -2.92 15.60 -7.93
N GLU A 106 -3.31 16.87 -7.94
CA GLU A 106 -4.63 17.30 -7.49
C GLU A 106 -5.70 16.80 -8.49
N GLY A 107 -6.77 16.20 -7.96
CA GLY A 107 -7.92 15.73 -8.76
C GLY A 107 -7.98 14.22 -9.05
N GLU A 108 -6.97 13.43 -8.68
CA GLU A 108 -7.06 11.98 -8.74
C GLU A 108 -7.91 11.43 -7.59
N ASN A 109 -9.15 11.01 -7.89
CA ASN A 109 -10.10 10.47 -6.92
C ASN A 109 -10.40 8.97 -7.11
N LYS A 110 -9.71 8.31 -8.04
CA LYS A 110 -9.99 6.91 -8.40
C LYS A 110 -8.71 6.08 -8.44
N PHE A 111 -8.83 4.84 -8.01
CA PHE A 111 -7.79 3.83 -8.20
C PHE A 111 -8.08 3.01 -9.46
N ALA A 112 -7.22 3.09 -10.47
CA ALA A 112 -7.41 2.42 -11.76
C ALA A 112 -6.42 1.27 -11.98
N ILE A 113 -6.88 0.17 -12.58
CA ILE A 113 -5.98 -0.87 -13.10
C ILE A 113 -5.68 -0.50 -14.56
N ARG A 114 -4.41 -0.28 -14.89
CA ARG A 114 -3.92 -0.08 -16.25
C ARG A 114 -3.35 -1.40 -16.80
N TYR A 115 -3.46 -1.57 -18.11
CA TYR A 115 -2.93 -2.72 -18.85
C TYR A 115 -1.73 -2.29 -19.69
#